data_AF-Q30PH7-F1
#
_entry.id   AF-Q30PH7-F1
#
_cell.length_a   1.000
_cell.length_b   1.000
_cell.length_c   1.000
_cell.angle_alpha   90.00
_cell.angle_beta   90.00
_cell.angle_gamma   90.00
#
_symmetry.space_group_name_H-M   'P 1'
#
loop_
_entity.id
_entity.type
_entity.pdbx_description
1 polymer ?
#
loop_
_entity_poly.entity_id
_entity_poly.type
_entity_poly.pdbx_seq_one_letter_code
_entity_poly.pdbx_strand_id
1 'polypeptide(L)'
;MNLIKLFLITLLATFSYGYELKINKTFDETLEPDKMELTFSLSAKKESATETKELLHKAIESIKKESICKGAAYSINPEYNYNSKKRELLGFIGTANFECTFKQVEEIDALLTYFDTLKELELRQAPLRWVVDKENIKIAKTSLEFRAIKYAKEYAQTLLEEKIATCSVKNIELLMDGFVRYEAQNMMVARSAMPTPTKEPTTITINANYLYDCN
;
A
#
# COMPACT_ATOMS: atom_id res chain seq x y z
N MET A 1 40.78 -51.48 -34.61
CA MET A 1 40.35 -50.32 -33.79
C MET A 1 38.85 -50.16 -34.01
N ASN A 2 38.07 -50.49 -32.99
CA ASN A 2 36.71 -51.03 -33.13
C ASN A 2 35.68 -50.03 -33.69
N LEU A 3 34.92 -50.44 -34.71
CA LEU A 3 33.73 -49.73 -35.24
C LEU A 3 32.75 -49.32 -34.13
N ILE A 4 32.67 -50.13 -33.08
CA ILE A 4 31.87 -49.88 -31.87
C ILE A 4 32.33 -48.61 -31.12
N LYS A 5 33.64 -48.33 -31.09
CA LYS A 5 34.16 -47.08 -30.50
C LYS A 5 33.84 -45.87 -31.38
N LEU A 6 33.80 -46.02 -32.70
CA LEU A 6 33.43 -44.95 -33.62
C LEU A 6 31.93 -44.60 -33.49
N PHE A 7 31.06 -45.61 -33.34
CA PHE A 7 29.62 -45.43 -33.17
C PHE A 7 29.27 -44.76 -31.82
N LEU A 8 29.99 -45.11 -30.75
CA LEU A 8 29.86 -44.47 -29.43
C LEU A 8 30.29 -42.99 -29.45
N ILE A 9 31.29 -42.62 -30.26
CA ILE A 9 31.75 -41.23 -30.37
C ILE A 9 30.78 -40.38 -31.21
N THR A 10 30.14 -40.94 -32.24
CA THR A 10 29.10 -40.24 -33.02
C THR A 10 27.78 -40.09 -32.27
N LEU A 11 27.43 -41.02 -31.38
CA LEU A 11 26.21 -40.92 -30.56
C LEU A 11 26.34 -39.88 -29.44
N LEU A 12 27.57 -39.57 -28.99
CA LEU A 12 27.82 -38.47 -28.06
C LEU A 12 27.82 -37.10 -28.73
N ALA A 13 27.86 -36.99 -30.07
CA ALA A 13 27.96 -35.69 -30.74
C ALA A 13 26.61 -34.97 -30.92
N THR A 14 25.48 -35.61 -30.58
CA THR A 14 24.19 -34.92 -30.46
C THR A 14 24.04 -34.35 -29.05
N PHE A 15 25.00 -33.53 -28.62
CA PHE A 15 24.74 -32.62 -27.52
C PHE A 15 23.78 -31.55 -28.06
N SER A 16 22.50 -31.68 -27.72
CA SER A 16 21.54 -30.59 -27.82
C SER A 16 22.16 -29.40 -27.09
N TYR A 17 22.49 -28.34 -27.83
CA TYR A 17 23.03 -27.13 -27.23
C TYR A 17 21.90 -26.43 -26.49
N GLY A 18 21.75 -26.75 -25.21
CA GLY A 18 20.85 -26.06 -24.31
C GLY A 18 21.32 -24.62 -24.08
N TYR A 19 20.40 -23.67 -24.11
CA TYR A 19 20.68 -22.28 -23.76
C TYR A 19 19.60 -21.71 -22.84
N GLU A 20 19.99 -20.74 -22.04
CA GLU A 20 19.06 -20.02 -21.17
C GLU A 20 18.52 -18.78 -21.88
N LEU A 21 17.20 -18.63 -21.88
CA LEU A 21 16.54 -17.42 -22.36
C LEU A 21 16.02 -16.62 -21.17
N LYS A 22 16.40 -15.34 -21.10
CA LYS A 22 15.97 -14.40 -20.08
C LYS A 22 15.04 -13.35 -20.67
N ILE A 23 13.84 -13.24 -20.12
CA ILE A 23 12.82 -12.28 -20.57
C ILE A 23 12.37 -11.45 -19.38
N ASN A 24 12.24 -10.14 -19.56
CA ASN A 24 11.55 -9.27 -18.62
C ASN A 24 10.22 -8.82 -19.24
N LYS A 25 9.16 -8.79 -18.43
CA LYS A 25 7.87 -8.25 -18.84
C LYS A 25 7.20 -7.52 -17.68
N THR A 26 6.69 -6.34 -17.99
CA THR A 26 5.85 -5.57 -17.07
C THR A 26 4.38 -5.86 -17.33
N PHE A 27 3.62 -6.03 -16.26
CA PHE A 27 2.16 -6.13 -16.26
C PHE A 27 1.60 -5.00 -15.42
N ASP A 28 0.56 -4.34 -15.91
CA ASP A 28 -0.11 -3.26 -15.20
C ASP A 28 -1.65 -3.43 -15.17
N GLU A 29 -2.24 -2.71 -14.23
CA GLU A 29 -3.68 -2.56 -14.10
C GLU A 29 -3.99 -1.17 -13.53
N THR A 30 -4.89 -0.44 -14.19
CA THR A 30 -5.36 0.87 -13.73
C THR A 30 -6.69 0.70 -13.01
N LEU A 31 -6.76 1.20 -11.79
CA LEU A 31 -7.91 1.09 -10.91
C LEU A 31 -8.49 2.48 -10.63
N GLU A 32 -9.80 2.59 -10.80
CA GLU A 32 -10.54 3.79 -10.43
C GLU A 32 -10.74 3.84 -8.91
N PRO A 33 -10.51 4.99 -8.25
CA PRO A 33 -10.84 5.14 -6.84
C PRO A 33 -12.33 4.91 -6.57
N ASP A 34 -12.62 4.20 -5.50
CA ASP A 34 -13.97 3.77 -5.14
C ASP A 34 -14.37 4.21 -3.72
N LYS A 35 -13.44 4.79 -2.96
CA LYS A 35 -13.66 5.28 -1.60
C LYS A 35 -12.89 6.58 -1.34
N MET A 36 -13.34 7.32 -0.34
CA MET A 36 -12.62 8.47 0.19
C MET A 36 -11.98 8.11 1.52
N GLU A 37 -10.78 8.62 1.78
CA GLU A 37 -10.05 8.43 3.03
C GLU A 37 -9.75 9.78 3.68
N LEU A 38 -10.02 9.89 4.99
CA LEU A 38 -9.64 11.01 5.82
C LEU A 38 -8.77 10.51 6.97
N THR A 39 -7.60 11.13 7.16
CA THR A 39 -6.74 10.90 8.30
C THR A 39 -6.73 12.15 9.17
N PHE A 40 -6.93 11.99 10.48
CA PHE A 40 -6.89 13.11 11.41
C PHE A 40 -6.37 12.71 12.79
N SER A 41 -5.93 13.70 13.55
CA SER A 41 -5.53 13.58 14.94
C SER A 41 -6.33 14.54 15.80
N LEU A 42 -6.75 14.05 16.97
CA LEU A 42 -7.30 14.88 18.04
C LEU A 42 -6.26 14.99 19.15
N SER A 43 -6.00 16.21 19.60
CA SER A 43 -5.09 16.48 20.71
C SER A 43 -5.80 17.22 21.83
N ALA A 44 -5.49 16.84 23.07
CA ALA A 44 -6.00 17.47 24.28
C ALA A 44 -4.83 17.91 25.15
N LYS A 45 -4.99 19.04 25.84
CA LYS A 45 -4.02 19.53 26.82
C LYS A 45 -4.73 19.90 28.12
N LYS A 46 -4.35 19.27 29.23
CA LYS A 46 -4.84 19.57 30.58
C LYS A 46 -3.69 19.51 31.59
N GLU A 47 -3.93 19.98 32.80
CA GLU A 47 -2.93 20.00 33.87
C GLU A 47 -2.59 18.59 34.35
N SER A 48 -3.56 17.66 34.33
CA SER A 48 -3.36 16.26 34.73
C SER A 48 -3.48 15.28 33.57
N ALA A 49 -2.74 14.16 33.67
CA ALA A 49 -2.84 13.05 32.73
C ALA A 49 -4.24 12.42 32.74
N THR A 50 -4.89 12.36 33.91
CA THR A 50 -6.23 11.79 34.07
C THR A 50 -7.29 12.59 33.32
N GLU A 51 -7.33 13.92 33.50
CA GLU A 51 -8.27 14.79 32.79
C GLU A 51 -8.01 14.76 31.28
N THR A 52 -6.74 14.74 30.86
CA THR A 52 -6.35 14.61 29.45
C THR A 52 -6.89 13.30 28.86
N LYS A 53 -6.76 12.19 29.61
CA LYS A 53 -7.28 10.87 29.22
C LYS A 53 -8.79 10.88 29.11
N GLU A 54 -9.50 11.39 30.11
CA GLU A 54 -10.96 11.39 30.14
C GLU A 54 -11.56 12.19 28.99
N LEU A 55 -10.98 13.35 28.67
CA LEU A 55 -11.42 14.18 27.57
C LEU A 55 -11.23 13.48 26.21
N LEU A 56 -10.04 12.90 25.97
CA LEU A 56 -9.78 12.14 24.74
C LEU A 56 -10.65 10.89 24.64
N HIS A 57 -10.84 10.18 25.75
CA HIS A 57 -11.62 8.94 25.76
C HIS A 57 -13.06 9.17 25.32
N LYS A 58 -13.71 10.24 25.81
CA LYS A 58 -15.07 10.61 25.39
C LYS A 58 -15.18 10.82 23.88
N ALA A 59 -14.23 11.54 23.28
CA ALA A 59 -14.22 11.75 21.83
C ALA A 59 -13.94 10.46 21.05
N ILE A 60 -13.00 9.63 21.53
CA ILE A 60 -12.69 8.32 20.94
C ILE A 60 -13.92 7.41 20.93
N GLU A 61 -14.64 7.32 22.05
CA GLU A 61 -15.84 6.47 22.16
C GLU A 61 -16.93 6.92 21.21
N SER A 62 -17.17 8.22 21.09
CA SER A 62 -18.13 8.77 20.14
C SER A 62 -17.76 8.45 18.69
N ILE A 63 -16.49 8.66 18.29
CA ILE A 63 -16.03 8.39 16.92
C ILE A 63 -16.09 6.89 16.59
N LYS A 64 -15.78 6.02 17.56
CA LYS A 64 -15.80 4.56 17.36
C LYS A 64 -17.20 3.97 17.18
N LYS A 65 -18.26 4.67 17.60
CA LYS A 65 -19.64 4.23 17.35
C LYS A 65 -19.96 4.23 15.86
N GLU A 66 -19.33 5.13 15.11
CA GLU A 66 -19.40 5.18 13.67
C GLU A 66 -18.37 4.19 13.09
N SER A 67 -18.83 3.04 12.59
CA SER A 67 -17.98 1.91 12.14
C SER A 67 -17.03 2.23 10.97
N ILE A 68 -17.11 3.44 10.44
CA ILE A 68 -16.36 3.97 9.30
C ILE A 68 -14.94 4.43 9.66
N CYS A 69 -14.64 4.59 10.95
CA CYS A 69 -13.35 5.06 11.46
C CYS A 69 -12.57 3.95 12.18
N LYS A 70 -11.28 3.84 11.87
CA LYS A 70 -10.33 2.92 12.53
C LYS A 70 -9.26 3.70 13.27
N GLY A 71 -8.68 3.08 14.29
CA GLY A 71 -7.60 3.65 15.10
C GLY A 71 -8.02 3.95 16.55
N ALA A 72 -7.64 5.14 17.03
CA ALA A 72 -7.79 5.63 18.39
C ALA A 72 -6.84 5.07 19.46
N ALA A 73 -5.69 4.51 19.04
CA ALA A 73 -4.57 4.44 19.96
C ALA A 73 -4.19 5.88 20.32
N TYR A 74 -4.10 6.18 21.61
CA TYR A 74 -3.72 7.49 22.10
C TYR A 74 -2.46 7.39 22.97
N SER A 75 -1.64 8.42 22.89
CA SER A 75 -0.49 8.63 23.77
C SER A 75 -0.74 9.84 24.64
N ILE A 76 -0.31 9.79 25.90
CA ILE A 76 -0.30 10.95 26.80
C ILE A 76 1.13 11.16 27.27
N ASN A 77 1.66 12.35 27.00
CA ASN A 77 3.03 12.71 27.34
C ASN A 77 3.03 13.98 28.20
N PRO A 78 3.88 14.08 29.23
CA PRO A 78 4.07 15.31 29.96
C PRO A 78 4.69 16.37 29.05
N GLU A 79 4.21 17.60 29.17
CA GLU A 79 4.75 18.75 28.47
C GLU A 79 5.57 19.59 29.45
N TYR A 80 6.80 19.91 29.07
CA TYR A 80 7.71 20.66 29.91
C TYR A 80 8.14 21.95 29.23
N ASN A 81 8.25 23.01 30.02
CA ASN A 81 9.02 24.17 29.64
C ASN A 81 10.49 23.95 30.03
N TYR A 82 11.39 24.20 29.08
CA TYR A 82 12.82 24.10 29.28
C TYR A 82 13.42 25.50 29.24
N ASN A 83 13.42 26.16 30.39
CA ASN A 83 14.17 27.39 30.58
C ASN A 83 15.56 27.01 31.06
N SER A 84 16.58 27.78 30.71
CA SER A 84 18.03 27.48 30.81
C SER A 84 18.58 27.07 32.19
N LYS A 85 17.73 26.97 33.23
CA LYS A 85 18.09 26.48 34.57
C LYS A 85 17.07 25.55 35.25
N LYS A 86 15.87 25.32 34.70
CA LYS A 86 14.82 24.48 35.35
C LYS A 86 13.88 23.83 34.33
N ARG A 87 13.42 22.61 34.66
CA ARG A 87 12.33 21.90 33.99
C ARG A 87 11.03 22.18 34.76
N GLU A 88 10.07 22.83 34.11
CA GLU A 88 8.76 23.11 34.67
C GLU A 88 7.70 22.27 33.93
N LEU A 89 6.88 21.52 34.67
CA LEU A 89 5.78 20.74 34.08
C LEU A 89 4.63 21.71 33.76
N LEU A 90 4.29 21.82 32.48
CA LEU A 90 3.19 22.65 31.99
C LEU A 90 1.84 21.90 31.98
N GLY A 91 1.89 20.57 32.02
CA GLY A 91 0.71 19.70 31.97
C GLY A 91 0.97 18.45 31.15
N PHE A 92 -0.08 17.91 30.54
CA PHE A 92 -0.02 16.71 29.72
C PHE A 92 -0.70 16.96 28.38
N ILE A 93 -0.04 16.53 27.31
CA ILE A 93 -0.61 16.49 25.97
C ILE A 93 -0.97 15.06 25.63
N GLY A 94 -2.22 14.84 25.29
CA GLY A 94 -2.70 13.60 24.70
C GLY A 94 -2.90 13.76 23.20
N THR A 95 -2.69 12.70 22.42
CA THR A 95 -3.00 12.69 20.98
C THR A 95 -3.54 11.33 20.57
N ALA A 96 -4.62 11.33 19.80
CA ALA A 96 -5.27 10.15 19.24
C ALA A 96 -5.37 10.28 17.71
N ASN A 97 -4.98 9.23 16.98
CA ASN A 97 -4.97 9.22 15.51
C ASN A 97 -6.07 8.33 14.95
N PHE A 98 -6.67 8.77 13.86
CA PHE A 98 -7.80 8.12 13.20
C PHE A 98 -7.61 8.07 11.68
N GLU A 99 -8.09 7.00 11.08
CA GLU A 99 -8.22 6.81 9.63
C GLU A 99 -9.67 6.40 9.36
N CYS A 100 -10.41 7.22 8.63
CA CYS A 100 -11.80 6.93 8.27
C CYS A 100 -11.93 6.74 6.77
N THR A 101 -12.83 5.83 6.37
CA THR A 101 -13.09 5.52 4.97
C THR A 101 -14.58 5.70 4.70
N PHE A 102 -14.89 6.42 3.62
CA PHE A 102 -16.24 6.80 3.24
C PHE A 102 -16.55 6.33 1.83
N LYS A 103 -17.81 5.96 1.59
CA LYS A 103 -18.32 5.69 0.24
C LYS A 103 -19.09 6.87 -0.32
N GLN A 104 -19.67 7.69 0.55
CA GLN A 104 -20.55 8.80 0.20
C GLN A 104 -20.06 10.09 0.86
N VAL A 105 -20.33 11.23 0.22
CA VAL A 105 -19.87 12.54 0.72
C VAL A 105 -20.63 12.93 1.98
N GLU A 106 -21.89 12.53 2.08
CA GLU A 106 -22.79 12.79 3.20
C GLU A 106 -22.28 12.20 4.52
N GLU A 107 -21.56 11.06 4.46
CA GLU A 107 -20.93 10.45 5.63
C GLU A 107 -19.79 11.32 6.20
N ILE A 108 -19.18 12.17 5.36
CA ILE A 108 -18.12 13.08 5.75
C ILE A 108 -18.72 14.30 6.46
N ASP A 109 -19.83 14.84 5.95
CA ASP A 109 -20.50 16.00 6.54
C ASP A 109 -20.94 15.75 7.98
N ALA A 110 -21.41 14.53 8.28
CA ALA A 110 -21.75 14.12 9.64
C ALA A 110 -20.52 14.15 10.57
N LEU A 111 -19.37 13.64 10.11
CA LEU A 111 -18.12 13.65 10.89
C LEU A 111 -17.57 15.08 11.08
N LEU A 112 -17.63 15.91 10.04
CA LEU A 112 -17.20 17.31 10.10
C LEU A 112 -18.08 18.12 11.07
N THR A 113 -19.39 17.87 11.07
CA THR A 113 -20.32 18.48 12.03
C THR A 113 -20.03 18.02 13.46
N TYR A 114 -19.68 16.75 13.65
CA TYR A 114 -19.26 16.26 14.96
C TYR A 114 -17.98 16.95 15.44
N PHE A 115 -17.01 17.21 14.56
CA PHE A 115 -15.80 17.97 14.91
C PHE A 115 -16.10 19.38 15.43
N ASP A 116 -17.15 20.05 14.94
CA ASP A 116 -17.59 21.36 15.47
C ASP A 116 -18.02 21.32 16.94
N THR A 117 -18.39 20.15 17.45
CA THR A 117 -18.77 19.96 18.85
C THR A 117 -17.56 19.79 19.77
N LEU A 118 -16.39 19.45 19.21
CA LEU A 118 -15.17 19.12 19.95
C LEU A 118 -14.30 20.35 20.29
N LYS A 119 -14.91 21.40 20.85
CA LYS A 119 -14.25 22.70 21.09
C LYS A 119 -13.06 22.65 22.06
N GLU A 120 -12.99 21.62 22.91
CA GLU A 120 -11.89 21.42 23.86
C GLU A 120 -10.72 20.61 23.27
N LEU A 121 -10.82 20.16 22.03
CA LEU A 121 -9.81 19.37 21.34
C LEU A 121 -9.24 20.16 20.17
N GLU A 122 -7.92 20.05 19.99
CA GLU A 122 -7.26 20.49 18.78
C GLU A 122 -7.42 19.40 17.71
N LEU A 123 -8.06 19.74 16.59
CA LEU A 123 -8.16 18.88 15.42
C LEU A 123 -7.08 19.24 14.41
N ARG A 124 -6.34 18.23 13.96
CA ARG A 124 -5.47 18.33 12.78
C ARG A 124 -5.84 17.24 11.80
N GLN A 125 -5.93 17.56 10.53
CA GLN A 125 -6.35 16.59 9.52
C GLN A 125 -5.54 16.71 8.24
N ALA A 126 -5.36 15.58 7.58
CA ALA A 126 -4.92 15.54 6.20
C ALA A 126 -6.08 15.95 5.27
N PRO A 127 -5.78 16.36 4.03
CA PRO A 127 -6.80 16.50 3.00
C PRO A 127 -7.58 15.19 2.81
N LEU A 128 -8.88 15.32 2.54
CA LEU A 128 -9.67 14.20 2.04
C LEU A 128 -9.05 13.72 0.72
N ARG A 129 -9.04 12.42 0.46
CA ARG A 129 -8.47 11.85 -0.78
C ARG A 129 -9.31 10.69 -1.30
N TRP A 130 -9.40 10.60 -2.62
CA TRP A 130 -9.92 9.42 -3.30
C TRP A 130 -8.86 8.31 -3.29
N VAL A 131 -9.25 7.11 -2.88
CA VAL A 131 -8.40 5.93 -2.82
C VAL A 131 -9.13 4.72 -3.39
N VAL A 132 -8.35 3.75 -3.87
CA VAL A 132 -8.87 2.42 -4.22
C VAL A 132 -8.92 1.58 -2.96
N ASP A 133 -10.02 0.85 -2.77
CA ASP A 133 -10.18 -0.06 -1.66
C ASP A 133 -9.04 -1.08 -1.57
N LYS A 134 -8.61 -1.35 -0.34
CA LYS A 134 -7.49 -2.25 -0.06
C LYS A 134 -7.75 -3.68 -0.58
N GLU A 135 -9.00 -4.13 -0.60
CA GLU A 135 -9.36 -5.44 -1.17
C GLU A 135 -9.30 -5.42 -2.69
N ASN A 136 -9.79 -4.36 -3.35
CA ASN A 136 -9.71 -4.22 -4.80
C ASN A 136 -8.25 -4.16 -5.29
N ILE A 137 -7.40 -3.45 -4.56
CA ILE A 137 -5.94 -3.48 -4.75
C ILE A 137 -5.40 -4.91 -4.69
N LYS A 138 -5.81 -5.69 -3.69
CA LYS A 138 -5.32 -7.06 -3.47
C LYS A 138 -5.79 -8.01 -4.57
N ILE A 139 -7.04 -7.87 -5.01
CA ILE A 139 -7.61 -8.62 -6.13
C ILE A 139 -6.81 -8.32 -7.41
N ALA A 140 -6.58 -7.05 -7.72
CA ALA A 140 -5.86 -6.64 -8.92
C ALA A 140 -4.38 -7.10 -8.89
N LYS A 141 -3.73 -7.07 -7.72
CA LYS A 141 -2.40 -7.69 -7.53
C LYS A 141 -2.40 -9.19 -7.83
N THR A 142 -3.36 -9.91 -7.29
CA THR A 142 -3.50 -11.36 -7.51
C THR A 142 -3.76 -11.66 -8.99
N SER A 143 -4.57 -10.84 -9.66
CA SER A 143 -4.82 -10.89 -11.11
C SER A 143 -3.51 -10.71 -11.90
N LEU A 144 -2.70 -9.70 -11.56
CA LEU A 144 -1.41 -9.45 -12.19
C LEU A 144 -0.42 -10.62 -12.02
N GLU A 145 -0.32 -11.18 -10.81
CA GLU A 145 0.51 -12.35 -10.52
C GLU A 145 0.09 -13.53 -11.39
N PHE A 146 -1.22 -13.80 -11.47
CA PHE A 146 -1.74 -14.87 -12.30
C PHE A 146 -1.46 -14.64 -13.79
N ARG A 147 -1.65 -13.42 -14.30
CA ARG A 147 -1.31 -13.04 -15.67
C ARG A 147 0.18 -13.26 -15.96
N ALA A 148 1.06 -12.89 -15.03
CA ALA A 148 2.49 -13.08 -15.17
C ALA A 148 2.89 -14.57 -15.22
N ILE A 149 2.30 -15.40 -14.37
CA ILE A 149 2.55 -16.86 -14.37
C ILE A 149 2.01 -17.51 -15.64
N LYS A 150 0.80 -17.11 -16.07
CA LYS A 150 0.17 -17.62 -17.30
C LYS A 150 1.02 -17.30 -18.53
N TYR A 151 1.49 -16.06 -18.64
CA TYR A 151 2.37 -15.63 -19.72
C TYR A 151 3.62 -16.51 -19.83
N ALA A 152 4.21 -16.94 -18.71
CA ALA A 152 5.40 -17.77 -18.74
C ALA A 152 5.20 -19.06 -19.56
N LYS A 153 4.06 -19.72 -19.35
CA LYS A 153 3.68 -20.96 -20.04
C LYS A 153 3.28 -20.71 -21.49
N GLU A 154 2.47 -19.69 -21.72
CA GLU A 154 2.02 -19.32 -23.06
C GLU A 154 3.21 -18.97 -23.96
N TYR A 155 4.19 -18.22 -23.46
CA TYR A 155 5.38 -17.86 -24.22
C TYR A 155 6.23 -19.09 -24.62
N ALA A 156 6.46 -20.03 -23.69
CA ALA A 156 7.16 -21.28 -24.02
C ALA A 156 6.40 -22.12 -25.06
N GLN A 157 5.07 -22.13 -24.97
CA GLN A 157 4.22 -22.82 -25.95
C GLN A 157 4.27 -22.14 -27.32
N THR A 158 4.24 -20.80 -27.38
CA THR A 158 4.41 -20.05 -28.62
C THR A 158 5.75 -20.35 -29.29
N LEU A 159 6.85 -20.41 -28.54
CA LEU A 159 8.17 -20.77 -29.10
C LEU A 159 8.18 -22.17 -29.73
N LEU A 160 7.47 -23.13 -29.14
CA LEU A 160 7.32 -24.47 -29.67
C LEU A 160 6.46 -24.50 -30.93
N GLU A 161 5.28 -23.85 -30.89
CA GLU A 161 4.32 -23.80 -32.00
C GLU A 161 4.89 -23.10 -33.23
N GLU A 162 5.66 -22.03 -33.02
CA GLU A 162 6.37 -21.29 -34.08
C GLU A 162 7.66 -21.98 -34.53
N LYS A 163 8.00 -23.15 -33.96
CA LYS A 163 9.23 -23.92 -34.26
C LYS A 163 10.52 -23.12 -34.05
N ILE A 164 10.50 -22.19 -33.09
CA ILE A 164 11.65 -21.38 -32.73
C ILE A 164 12.57 -22.17 -31.78
N ALA A 165 12.01 -22.73 -30.69
CA ALA A 165 12.76 -23.49 -29.70
C ALA A 165 11.83 -24.32 -28.80
N THR A 166 12.34 -25.40 -28.21
CA THR A 166 11.62 -26.14 -27.16
C THR A 166 12.10 -25.65 -25.80
N CYS A 167 11.32 -24.78 -25.17
CA CYS A 167 11.68 -24.17 -23.89
C CYS A 167 10.81 -24.66 -22.73
N SER A 168 11.40 -24.75 -21.54
CA SER A 168 10.69 -24.99 -20.28
C SER A 168 10.97 -23.86 -19.31
N VAL A 169 9.97 -23.51 -18.48
CA VAL A 169 10.12 -22.46 -17.47
C VAL A 169 11.00 -22.99 -16.34
N LYS A 170 12.17 -22.37 -16.16
CA LYS A 170 13.13 -22.71 -15.09
C LYS A 170 12.89 -21.89 -13.84
N ASN A 171 12.64 -20.59 -13.99
CA ASN A 171 12.35 -19.69 -12.87
C ASN A 171 11.43 -18.54 -13.29
N ILE A 172 10.59 -18.09 -12.35
CA ILE A 172 9.80 -16.86 -12.48
C ILE A 172 10.07 -16.04 -11.22
N GLU A 173 10.64 -14.85 -11.39
CA GLU A 173 10.81 -13.88 -10.31
C GLU A 173 9.83 -12.73 -10.54
N LEU A 174 8.92 -12.52 -9.59
CA LEU A 174 7.95 -11.43 -9.61
C LEU A 174 8.45 -10.33 -8.67
N LEU A 175 8.82 -9.21 -9.25
CA LEU A 175 9.19 -7.98 -8.56
C LEU A 175 7.96 -7.07 -8.55
N MET A 176 7.28 -7.04 -7.41
CA MET A 176 6.26 -6.04 -7.18
C MET A 176 6.95 -4.74 -6.80
N ASP A 177 6.76 -3.69 -7.60
CA ASP A 177 7.08 -2.37 -7.11
C ASP A 177 6.19 -2.11 -5.89
N GLY A 178 6.84 -1.81 -4.76
CA GLY A 178 6.14 -1.26 -3.61
C GLY A 178 5.34 -0.07 -4.11
N PHE A 179 4.07 0.03 -3.68
CA PHE A 179 3.24 1.17 -4.01
C PHE A 179 4.07 2.46 -3.93
N VAL A 180 4.25 3.16 -5.05
CA VAL A 180 4.51 4.59 -4.97
C VAL A 180 3.22 5.17 -4.44
N ARG A 181 3.05 5.13 -3.11
CA ARG A 181 2.23 6.13 -2.45
C ARG A 181 2.88 7.42 -2.93
N TYR A 182 2.20 8.15 -3.79
CA TYR A 182 2.32 9.59 -3.74
C TYR A 182 1.98 9.93 -2.29
N GLU A 183 3.01 10.03 -1.46
CA GLU A 183 2.99 10.89 -0.31
C GLU A 183 2.75 12.27 -0.89
N ALA A 184 1.49 12.59 -1.18
CA ALA A 184 1.03 13.91 -0.85
C ALA A 184 1.50 14.08 0.59
N GLN A 185 2.54 14.90 0.76
CA GLN A 185 3.12 15.19 2.06
C GLN A 185 1.91 15.41 2.96
N ASN A 186 1.72 14.52 3.95
CA ASN A 186 0.63 14.59 4.90
C ASN A 186 0.90 15.79 5.81
N MET A 187 0.94 16.99 5.23
CA MET A 187 0.90 18.24 5.95
C MET A 187 -0.51 18.33 6.48
N MET A 188 -0.64 18.02 7.76
CA MET A 188 -1.88 18.25 8.46
C MET A 188 -2.15 19.76 8.41
N VAL A 189 -3.23 20.14 7.74
CA VAL A 189 -3.63 21.53 7.56
C VAL A 189 -4.81 21.83 8.47
N ALA A 190 -4.90 23.10 8.88
CA ALA A 190 -6.09 23.60 9.55
C ALA A 190 -7.30 23.49 8.61
N ARG A 191 -8.48 23.28 9.18
CA ARG A 191 -9.73 22.99 8.46
C ARG A 191 -10.06 23.96 7.30
N SER A 192 -9.69 25.23 7.42
CA SER A 192 -10.01 26.29 6.46
C SER A 192 -9.24 26.23 5.13
N ALA A 193 -8.27 25.32 4.97
CA ALA A 193 -7.40 25.25 3.80
C ALA A 193 -7.55 23.95 2.99
N MET A 194 -8.66 23.22 3.11
CA MET A 194 -8.84 21.94 2.42
C MET A 194 -9.10 22.10 0.91
N PRO A 195 -8.22 21.62 0.03
CA PRO A 195 -8.52 21.49 -1.39
C PRO A 195 -9.52 20.35 -1.62
N THR A 196 -10.40 20.51 -2.62
CA THR A 196 -11.25 19.41 -3.09
C THR A 196 -10.37 18.32 -3.70
N PRO A 197 -10.51 17.04 -3.28
CA PRO A 197 -9.68 15.98 -3.84
C PRO A 197 -9.99 15.71 -5.31
N THR A 198 -8.93 15.57 -6.10
CA THR A 198 -9.02 15.01 -7.46
C THR A 198 -9.18 13.49 -7.37
N LYS A 199 -10.00 12.94 -8.27
CA LYS A 199 -10.21 11.49 -8.39
C LYS A 199 -9.28 10.96 -9.47
N GLU A 200 -8.04 10.66 -9.08
CA GLU A 200 -7.00 10.18 -10.00
C GLU A 200 -6.89 8.65 -9.99
N PRO A 201 -6.82 8.01 -11.16
CA PRO A 201 -6.65 6.56 -11.24
C PRO A 201 -5.33 6.10 -10.62
N THR A 202 -5.36 4.94 -9.96
CA THR A 202 -4.18 4.31 -9.40
C THR A 202 -3.71 3.19 -10.33
N THR A 203 -2.47 3.27 -10.82
CA THR A 203 -1.86 2.17 -11.59
C THR A 203 -1.03 1.29 -10.67
N ILE A 204 -1.26 -0.01 -10.74
CA ILE A 204 -0.45 -1.02 -10.07
C ILE A 204 0.35 -1.81 -11.11
N THR A 205 1.56 -2.21 -10.74
CA THR A 205 2.51 -2.81 -11.67
C THR A 205 3.24 -4.00 -11.04
N ILE A 206 3.48 -5.04 -11.83
CA ILE A 206 4.36 -6.17 -11.50
C ILE A 206 5.36 -6.34 -12.62
N ASN A 207 6.65 -6.36 -12.28
CA ASN A 207 7.73 -6.69 -13.19
C ASN A 207 8.08 -8.17 -13.02
N ALA A 208 8.02 -8.94 -14.10
CA ALA A 208 8.32 -10.37 -14.07
C ALA A 208 9.60 -10.65 -14.85
N ASN A 209 10.57 -11.30 -14.20
CA ASN A 209 11.76 -11.85 -14.84
C ASN A 209 11.57 -13.35 -15.02
N TYR A 210 11.68 -13.82 -16.25
CA TYR A 210 11.55 -15.22 -16.62
C TYR A 210 12.90 -15.77 -17.03
N LEU A 211 13.20 -16.96 -16.54
CA LEU A 211 14.32 -17.78 -16.99
C LEU A 211 13.75 -19.05 -17.61
N TYR A 212 14.09 -19.29 -18.87
CA TYR A 212 13.75 -20.50 -19.59
C TYR A 212 15.00 -21.32 -19.87
N ASP A 213 14.85 -22.64 -19.90
CA ASP A 213 15.84 -23.58 -20.41
C ASP A 213 15.34 -24.14 -21.74
N CYS A 214 16.10 -23.89 -22.82
CA CYS A 214 15.69 -24.13 -24.20
C CYS A 214 16.62 -25.12 -24.91
N ASN A 215 16.05 -26.00 -25.74
CA ASN A 215 16.74 -26.95 -26.60
C ASN A 215 16.25 -26.88 -28.06
#